data_AF-A0A9E5AMT6-F1
#
_entry.id   AF-A0A9E5AMT6-F1
#
_cell.length_a   1.000
_cell.length_b   1.000
_cell.length_c   1.000
_cell.angle_alpha   90.00
_cell.angle_beta   90.00
_cell.angle_gamma   90.00
#
_symmetry.space_group_name_H-M   'P 1'
#
loop_
_entity.id
_entity.type
_entity.pdbx_description
1 polymer ?
#
loop_
_entity_poly.entity_id
_entity_poly.type
_entity_poly.pdbx_seq_one_letter_code
_entity_poly.pdbx_strand_id
1 'polypeptide(L)'
;MDPLVCPRCGGSMRIISFIEKRQGDVIRKILTHCGLWDDPGLAERPPPSGEASGIRLGDLFYEPDPDYVPFADDPADDFSE
;
A
#
# COMPACT_ATOMS: atom_id res chain seq x y z
N MET A 1 -1.71 8.68 25.54
CA MET A 1 -2.40 7.47 26.04
C MET A 1 -1.43 6.31 25.90
N ASP A 2 -1.21 5.53 26.96
CA ASP A 2 -0.30 4.37 26.91
C ASP A 2 -1.05 3.16 26.33
N PRO A 3 -0.64 2.60 25.17
CA PRO A 3 -1.28 1.43 24.58
C PRO A 3 -1.11 0.15 25.43
N LEU A 4 -0.19 0.14 26.41
CA LEU A 4 0.02 -0.98 27.34
C LEU A 4 -0.70 -0.80 28.68
N VAL A 5 -1.69 0.09 28.77
CA VAL A 5 -2.60 0.20 29.92
C VAL A 5 -3.99 -0.24 29.52
N CYS A 6 -4.55 -1.22 30.24
CA CYS A 6 -5.90 -1.71 29.97
C CYS A 6 -6.95 -0.62 30.24
N PRO A 7 -7.79 -0.23 29.26
CA PRO A 7 -8.76 0.85 29.43
C PRO A 7 -9.93 0.48 30.36
N ARG A 8 -10.12 -0.82 30.67
CA ARG A 8 -11.20 -1.30 31.55
C ARG A 8 -10.82 -1.31 33.02
N CYS A 9 -9.60 -1.72 33.35
CA CYS A 9 -9.15 -1.92 34.73
C CYS A 9 -7.89 -1.15 35.13
N GLY A 10 -7.20 -0.48 34.19
CA GLY A 10 -5.97 0.28 34.45
C GLY A 10 -4.72 -0.58 34.67
N GLY A 11 -4.80 -1.90 34.53
CA GLY A 11 -3.66 -2.80 34.67
C GLY A 11 -2.63 -2.65 33.54
N SER A 12 -1.35 -2.91 33.84
CA SER A 12 -0.28 -2.91 32.85
C SER A 12 -0.26 -4.19 32.01
N MET A 13 -0.10 -4.03 30.70
CA MET A 13 0.01 -5.09 29.72
C MET A 13 1.45 -5.23 29.24
N ARG A 14 1.81 -6.41 28.72
CA ARG A 14 3.15 -6.70 28.20
C ARG A 14 3.03 -7.41 26.86
N ILE A 15 3.95 -7.11 25.94
CA ILE A 15 4.08 -7.82 24.68
C ILE A 15 4.72 -9.19 24.97
N ILE A 16 4.05 -10.26 24.55
CA ILE A 16 4.54 -11.64 24.76
C ILE A 16 5.06 -12.30 23.47
N SER A 17 4.63 -11.81 22.31
CA SER A 17 5.04 -12.33 21.00
C SER A 17 4.69 -11.34 19.89
N PHE A 18 5.35 -11.53 18.75
CA PHE A 18 4.99 -10.89 17.48
C PHE A 18 4.39 -11.94 16.55
N ILE A 19 3.40 -11.54 15.77
CA ILE A 19 2.77 -12.38 14.76
C ILE A 19 3.11 -11.76 13.40
N GLU A 20 3.78 -12.52 12.56
CA GLU A 20 4.24 -12.05 11.25
C GLU A 20 3.32 -12.50 10.12
N LYS A 21 3.41 -11.81 8.96
CA LYS A 21 2.55 -12.06 7.79
C LYS A 21 2.57 -13.53 7.31
N ARG A 22 3.67 -14.25 7.50
CA ARG A 22 3.79 -15.67 7.16
C ARG A 22 2.89 -16.59 7.99
N GLN A 23 2.40 -16.13 9.16
CA GLN A 23 1.57 -16.90 10.09
C GLN A 23 0.08 -16.67 9.83
N GLY A 24 -0.34 -16.69 8.57
CA GLY A 24 -1.71 -16.36 8.17
C GLY A 24 -2.77 -17.26 8.82
N ASP A 25 -2.45 -18.52 9.09
CA ASP A 25 -3.35 -19.46 9.76
C ASP A 25 -3.56 -19.11 11.24
N VAL A 26 -2.50 -18.69 11.95
CA VAL A 26 -2.58 -18.22 13.34
C VAL A 26 -3.36 -16.91 13.41
N ILE A 27 -3.07 -15.97 12.51
CA ILE A 27 -3.81 -14.70 12.39
C ILE A 27 -5.30 -14.99 12.19
N ARG A 28 -5.64 -15.87 11.25
CA ARG A 28 -7.02 -16.27 10.98
C ARG A 28 -7.69 -16.88 12.20
N LYS A 29 -7.04 -17.82 12.89
CA LYS A 29 -7.58 -18.46 14.10
C LYS A 29 -7.88 -17.44 15.20
N ILE A 30 -6.96 -16.51 15.47
CA ILE A 30 -7.15 -15.46 16.49
C ILE A 30 -8.32 -14.55 16.12
N LEU A 31 -8.33 -14.02 14.90
CA LEU A 31 -9.39 -13.10 14.46
C LEU A 31 -10.76 -13.78 14.41
N THR A 32 -10.82 -15.04 13.99
CA THR A 32 -12.08 -15.84 14.00
C THR A 32 -12.60 -16.02 15.42
N HIS A 33 -11.73 -16.35 16.38
CA HIS A 33 -12.11 -16.49 17.78
C HIS A 33 -12.65 -15.19 18.39
N CYS A 34 -12.08 -14.04 18.00
CA CYS A 34 -12.52 -12.73 18.43
C CYS A 34 -13.77 -12.21 17.68
N GLY A 35 -14.24 -12.90 16.64
CA GLY A 35 -15.31 -12.41 15.76
C GLY A 35 -14.91 -11.20 14.91
N LEU A 36 -13.60 -11.03 14.67
CA LEU A 36 -13.00 -9.92 13.90
C LEU A 36 -12.52 -10.35 12.52
N TRP A 37 -12.75 -11.60 12.13
CA TRP A 37 -12.45 -12.06 10.78
C TRP A 37 -13.51 -11.55 9.81
N ASP A 38 -13.25 -10.40 9.19
CA ASP A 38 -14.02 -9.96 8.02
C ASP A 38 -13.52 -10.74 6.81
N ASP A 39 -14.40 -11.55 6.21
CA ASP A 39 -14.06 -12.24 4.98
C ASP A 39 -13.82 -11.18 3.89
N PRO A 40 -12.58 -11.06 3.35
CA PRO A 40 -12.22 -10.00 2.42
C PRO A 40 -12.97 -10.09 1.09
N GLY A 41 -13.72 -11.17 0.85
CA GLY A 41 -14.60 -11.35 -0.31
C GLY A 41 -16.02 -10.80 -0.14
N LEU A 42 -16.45 -10.42 1.07
CA LEU A 42 -17.81 -9.92 1.32
C LEU A 42 -17.88 -8.40 1.49
N ALA A 43 -16.78 -7.76 1.84
CA ALA A 43 -16.68 -6.31 1.88
C ALA A 43 -16.29 -5.80 0.48
N GLU A 44 -17.25 -5.75 -0.45
CA GLU A 44 -17.12 -4.90 -1.63
C GLU A 44 -16.95 -3.47 -1.14
N ARG A 45 -15.70 -3.01 -1.06
CA ARG A 45 -15.42 -1.62 -0.72
C ARG A 45 -16.19 -0.76 -1.73
N PRO A 46 -17.01 0.21 -1.28
CA PRO A 46 -17.69 1.08 -2.20
C PRO A 46 -16.66 1.70 -3.16
N PRO A 47 -16.98 1.83 -4.45
CA PRO A 47 -16.10 2.54 -5.37
C PRO A 47 -15.78 3.91 -4.74
N PRO A 48 -14.53 4.39 -4.87
CA PRO A 48 -14.16 5.70 -4.34
C PRO A 48 -15.22 6.72 -4.78
N SER A 49 -15.72 7.52 -3.83
CA SER A 49 -16.67 8.60 -4.12
C SER A 49 -16.08 9.41 -5.26
N GLY A 50 -16.77 9.46 -6.39
CA GLY A 50 -16.31 10.05 -7.63
C GLY A 50 -16.24 11.58 -7.59
N GLU A 51 -15.71 12.18 -6.53
CA GLU A 51 -15.03 13.46 -6.69
C GLU A 51 -13.77 13.17 -7.49
N ALA A 52 -13.95 13.22 -8.81
CA ALA A 52 -12.87 13.12 -9.75
C ALA A 52 -11.88 14.27 -9.45
N SER A 53 -10.88 13.98 -8.63
CA SER A 53 -9.53 14.47 -8.88
C SER A 53 -9.00 13.73 -10.11
N GLY A 54 -9.76 13.81 -11.20
CA GLY A 54 -9.23 13.50 -12.50
C GLY A 54 -8.18 14.56 -12.74
N ILE A 55 -6.91 14.17 -12.71
CA ILE A 55 -5.97 14.84 -13.58
C ILE A 55 -6.59 14.69 -14.97
N ARG A 56 -7.03 15.81 -15.55
CA ARG A 56 -7.35 15.82 -16.97
C ARG A 56 -6.05 15.47 -17.66
N LEU A 57 -5.98 14.28 -18.25
CA LEU A 57 -4.85 13.84 -19.08
C LEU A 57 -4.59 14.78 -20.28
N GLY A 58 -5.44 15.80 -20.49
CA GLY A 58 -5.27 16.84 -21.49
C GLY A 58 -4.55 18.13 -21.04
N ASP A 59 -4.25 18.30 -19.74
CA ASP A 59 -3.64 19.56 -19.24
C ASP A 59 -2.13 19.42 -18.93
N LEU A 60 -1.54 18.25 -19.14
CA LEU A 60 -0.08 18.07 -19.10
C LEU A 60 0.48 18.33 -20.51
N PHE A 61 0.75 19.59 -20.82
CA PHE A 61 1.59 19.94 -21.96
C PHE A 61 3.03 19.56 -21.62
N TYR A 62 3.59 18.60 -22.37
CA TYR A 62 5.04 18.35 -22.36
C TYR A 62 5.72 19.53 -23.07
N GLU A 63 6.29 20.47 -22.32
CA GLU A 63 7.26 21.41 -22.88
C GLU A 63 8.61 20.68 -22.99
N PRO A 64 9.12 20.44 -24.21
CA PRO A 64 10.46 19.89 -24.38
C PRO A 64 11.49 20.88 -23.81
N ASP A 65 12.36 20.41 -22.93
CA ASP A 65 13.47 21.20 -22.40
C ASP A 65 14.42 21.59 -23.55
N PRO A 66 14.72 22.88 -23.77
CA PRO A 66 15.62 23.31 -24.84
C PRO A 66 17.05 22.78 -24.68
N ASP A 67 17.43 22.35 -23.47
CA ASP A 67 18.72 21.73 -23.16
C ASP A 67 18.66 20.20 -23.29
N TYR A 68 17.50 19.62 -23.65
CA TYR A 68 17.40 18.21 -24.03
C TYR A 68 18.11 18.01 -25.37
N VAL A 69 19.39 17.63 -25.27
CA VAL A 69 20.10 16.96 -26.35
C VAL A 69 19.66 15.48 -26.31
N PRO A 70 18.89 14.99 -27.30
CA PRO A 70 18.73 13.55 -27.45
C PRO A 70 20.14 12.97 -27.50
N PHE A 71 20.41 11.91 -26.75
CA PHE A 71 21.61 11.12 -26.99
C PHE A 71 21.50 10.72 -28.46
N ALA A 72 22.29 11.36 -29.33
CA ALA A 72 22.44 10.89 -30.69
C ALA A 72 22.80 9.42 -30.53
N ASP A 73 22.06 8.53 -31.18
CA ASP A 73 22.38 7.10 -31.24
C ASP A 73 23.89 7.02 -31.46
N ASP A 74 24.62 6.63 -30.43
CA ASP A 74 26.07 6.62 -30.48
C ASP A 74 26.38 5.56 -31.56
N PRO A 75 27.00 5.91 -32.69
CA PRO A 75 27.18 4.97 -33.81
C PRO A 75 28.09 3.79 -33.43
N ALA A 76 28.58 3.75 -32.19
CA ALA A 76 29.34 2.66 -31.59
C ALA A 76 28.47 1.51 -31.03
N ASP A 77 27.14 1.63 -30.94
CA ASP A 77 26.24 0.50 -30.66
C ASP A 77 25.75 -0.22 -31.94
N ASP A 78 26.56 -0.16 -33.02
CA ASP A 78 26.49 -1.09 -34.15
C ASP A 78 27.09 -2.44 -33.71
N PHE A 79 26.28 -3.21 -32.98
CA PHE A 79 26.61 -4.58 -32.60
C PHE A 79 26.63 -5.45 -33.86
N SER A 80 27.83 -5.58 -34.42
CA SER A 80 28.26 -6.56 -35.42
C SER A 80 27.36 -7.81 -35.52
N GLU A 81 26.73 -8.02 -36.67
CA GLU A 81 26.47 -9.35 -37.22
C GLU A 81 26.63 -9.35 -38.75
#